data_AF-A0A9Q3KFB6-F1
#
_entry.id   AF-A0A9Q3KFB6-F1
#
_cell.length_a   1.000
_cell.length_b   1.000
_cell.length_c   1.000
_cell.angle_alpha   90.00
_cell.angle_beta   90.00
_cell.angle_gamma   90.00
#
_symmetry.space_group_name_H-M   'P 1'
#
loop_
_entity.id
_entity.type
_entity.pdbx_description
1 polymer ?
#
loop_
_entity_poly.entity_id
_entity_poly.type
_entity_poly.pdbx_seq_one_letter_code
_entity_poly.pdbx_strand_id
1 'polypeptide(L)'
;MLRPQQPSPSPTPKGFTTSTPGTFPRAARFAKRVHITKPTQQPERATIPITNIVKIKAKYYKLNFDGSDVEDFIKRPERIASIERANERDLDMQIAFWSEDQDIRYEIEGIPGYEKEDWDQLKKEIISKWGKVEPERRHRKDSLTRLFSQARQEGGVKRLSQYRKCIGEYDII
;
A
#
# COMPACT_ATOMS: atom_id res chain seq x y z
N MET A 1 58.46 -41.94 3.95
CA MET A 1 59.33 -42.45 5.04
C MET A 1 60.43 -41.43 5.35
N LEU A 2 60.98 -41.50 6.56
CA LEU A 2 61.70 -40.49 7.35
C LEU A 2 62.87 -39.73 6.69
N ARG A 3 63.03 -38.49 7.19
CA ARG A 3 64.08 -37.46 7.02
C ARG A 3 65.45 -37.89 7.57
N PRO A 4 66.56 -37.27 7.09
CA PRO A 4 67.76 -37.09 7.93
C PRO A 4 68.09 -35.61 8.20
N GLN A 5 68.72 -35.41 9.37
CA GLN A 5 69.00 -34.18 10.10
C GLN A 5 70.14 -33.28 9.54
N GLN A 6 70.18 -32.05 10.09
CA GLN A 6 71.17 -30.96 9.92
C GLN A 6 72.63 -31.35 10.24
N PRO A 7 73.59 -30.45 9.97
CA PRO A 7 74.08 -29.61 11.09
C PRO A 7 74.39 -28.14 10.73
N SER A 8 74.23 -27.26 11.72
CA SER A 8 74.82 -25.91 11.76
C SER A 8 76.33 -26.01 12.06
N PRO A 9 77.16 -25.07 11.58
CA PRO A 9 77.92 -24.27 12.55
C PRO A 9 78.13 -22.80 12.12
N SER A 10 78.04 -21.90 13.10
CA SER A 10 78.59 -20.53 13.05
C SER A 10 80.09 -20.57 13.41
N PRO A 11 80.95 -19.66 12.91
CA PRO A 11 81.31 -18.53 13.77
C PRO A 11 81.55 -17.17 13.06
N THR A 12 81.31 -16.14 13.87
CA THR A 12 81.41 -14.66 13.77
C THR A 12 82.89 -14.15 13.72
N PRO A 13 83.21 -12.86 14.00
CA PRO A 13 82.76 -11.56 13.45
C PRO A 13 83.96 -10.59 13.18
N LYS A 14 83.75 -9.46 12.47
CA LYS A 14 84.45 -8.18 12.74
C LYS A 14 83.46 -7.06 12.37
N GLY A 15 82.83 -6.37 13.34
CA GLY A 15 83.35 -5.17 14.02
C GLY A 15 83.26 -4.00 13.04
N PHE A 16 82.44 -2.95 13.21
CA PHE A 16 82.59 -1.89 14.21
C PHE A 16 81.23 -1.19 14.53
N THR A 17 80.91 -1.05 15.82
CA THR A 17 80.40 0.14 16.57
C THR A 17 79.41 1.11 15.86
N THR A 18 78.28 1.61 16.40
CA THR A 18 77.87 1.97 17.78
C THR A 18 76.40 2.47 17.78
N SER A 19 75.63 2.12 18.82
CA SER A 19 74.48 2.78 19.52
C SER A 19 73.52 3.85 18.90
N THR A 20 72.21 3.49 18.81
CA THR A 20 70.97 4.09 19.43
C THR A 20 70.55 5.58 19.22
N PRO A 21 69.25 5.98 19.38
CA PRO A 21 67.97 5.53 18.79
C PRO A 21 67.23 6.67 18.03
N GLY A 22 66.53 6.37 16.93
CA GLY A 22 65.74 7.36 16.18
C GLY A 22 64.24 7.11 16.27
N THR A 23 63.58 7.71 17.25
CA THR A 23 62.12 7.85 17.35
C THR A 23 61.56 8.57 16.12
N PHE A 24 60.50 8.03 15.51
CA PHE A 24 59.74 8.67 14.44
C PHE A 24 59.02 9.94 14.92
N PRO A 25 59.13 11.07 14.19
CA PRO A 25 58.06 12.05 14.13
C PRO A 25 57.38 12.01 12.76
N ARG A 26 56.07 11.78 12.82
CA ARG A 26 55.10 11.87 11.72
C ARG A 26 55.21 13.21 11.00
N ALA A 27 55.48 13.18 9.70
CA ALA A 27 55.67 14.33 8.85
C ALA A 27 54.50 15.34 8.94
N ALA A 28 54.81 16.58 9.29
CA ALA A 28 53.97 17.73 9.00
C ALA A 28 54.05 18.04 7.51
N ARG A 29 52.91 18.12 6.81
CA ARG A 29 52.82 18.78 5.50
C ARG A 29 51.78 19.89 5.59
N PHE A 30 52.28 21.09 5.30
CA PHE A 30 51.59 22.37 5.32
C PHE A 30 50.39 22.39 4.37
N ALA A 31 49.30 22.99 4.86
CA ALA A 31 48.04 23.18 4.16
C ALA A 31 48.21 24.08 2.92
N LYS A 32 47.81 23.58 1.74
CA LYS A 32 47.49 24.43 0.59
C LYS A 32 45.99 24.75 0.65
N ARG A 33 45.69 26.05 0.76
CA ARG A 33 44.35 26.62 0.73
C ARG A 33 43.72 26.35 -0.65
N VAL A 34 42.85 25.35 -0.74
CA VAL A 34 42.00 25.14 -1.92
C VAL A 34 40.84 26.12 -1.80
N HIS A 35 40.62 26.90 -2.85
CA HIS A 35 39.45 27.76 -2.99
C HIS A 35 38.20 26.87 -2.95
N ILE A 36 37.41 26.97 -1.89
CA ILE A 36 36.12 26.29 -1.77
C ILE A 36 35.17 26.96 -2.77
N THR A 37 35.05 26.39 -3.96
CA THR A 37 33.88 26.60 -4.80
C THR A 37 32.63 26.18 -4.02
N LYS A 38 31.58 27.02 -4.09
CA LYS A 38 30.27 26.84 -3.43
C LYS A 38 29.83 25.37 -3.45
N PRO A 39 29.21 24.85 -2.37
CA PRO A 39 28.61 23.54 -2.42
C PRO A 39 27.47 23.61 -3.45
N THR A 40 27.69 23.00 -4.61
CA THR A 40 26.62 22.62 -5.53
C THR A 40 25.64 21.80 -4.69
N GLN A 41 24.45 22.36 -4.45
CA GLN A 41 23.35 21.64 -3.86
C GLN A 41 23.14 20.38 -4.72
N GLN A 42 23.52 19.23 -4.17
CA GLN A 42 22.89 17.98 -4.58
C GLN A 42 21.39 18.22 -4.43
N PRO A 43 20.54 17.84 -5.41
CA PRO A 43 19.10 17.88 -5.17
C PRO A 43 18.89 17.04 -3.91
N GLU A 44 18.50 17.71 -2.84
CA GLU A 44 18.04 17.10 -1.62
C GLU A 44 17.10 15.99 -2.07
N ARG A 45 17.53 14.73 -1.91
CA ARG A 45 16.70 13.58 -2.21
C ARG A 45 15.46 13.83 -1.40
N ALA A 46 14.37 14.22 -2.06
CA ALA A 46 13.16 14.67 -1.40
C ALA A 46 12.87 13.66 -0.30
N THR A 47 13.07 14.08 0.94
CA THR A 47 12.62 13.30 2.07
C THR A 47 11.13 13.31 1.88
N ILE A 48 10.56 12.21 1.35
CA ILE A 48 9.11 12.06 1.27
C ILE A 48 8.68 12.35 2.70
N PRO A 49 7.91 13.43 2.96
CA PRO A 49 7.42 13.64 4.31
C PRO A 49 6.74 12.33 4.68
N ILE A 50 7.05 11.77 5.84
CA ILE A 50 6.21 10.74 6.43
C ILE A 50 4.88 11.47 6.64
N THR A 51 4.01 11.42 5.64
CA THR A 51 2.74 12.10 5.65
C THR A 51 1.94 11.39 6.71
N ASN A 52 1.68 12.07 7.82
CA ASN A 52 0.81 11.54 8.85
C ASN A 52 -0.57 11.34 8.22
N ILE A 53 -0.93 10.09 7.93
CA ILE A 53 -2.27 9.74 7.41
C ILE A 53 -3.27 9.95 8.55
N VAL A 54 -4.30 10.74 8.31
CA VAL A 54 -5.36 10.99 9.30
C VAL A 54 -6.30 9.80 9.31
N LYS A 55 -6.22 8.96 10.35
CA LYS A 55 -7.11 7.80 10.48
C LYS A 55 -8.54 8.22 10.82
N ILE A 56 -9.45 8.07 9.87
CA ILE A 56 -10.87 8.36 10.03
C ILE A 56 -11.52 7.27 10.87
N LYS A 57 -12.24 7.68 11.93
CA LYS A 57 -12.95 6.77 12.85
C LYS A 57 -14.27 6.28 12.24
N ALA A 58 -14.19 5.51 11.15
CA ALA A 58 -15.36 5.05 10.40
C ALA A 58 -16.49 4.46 11.27
N LYS A 59 -16.14 3.60 12.24
CA LYS A 59 -17.11 3.00 13.18
C LYS A 59 -17.86 4.03 14.02
N TYR A 60 -17.18 5.10 14.47
CA TYR A 60 -17.81 6.16 15.25
C TYR A 60 -18.88 6.91 14.44
N TYR A 61 -18.61 7.13 13.15
CA TYR A 61 -19.54 7.79 12.23
C TYR A 61 -20.51 6.82 11.52
N LYS A 62 -20.50 5.53 11.89
CA LYS A 62 -21.30 4.47 11.22
C LYS A 62 -21.08 4.45 9.70
N LEU A 63 -19.83 4.70 9.29
CA LEU A 63 -19.43 4.68 7.90
C LEU A 63 -19.18 3.22 7.49
N ASN A 64 -20.18 2.62 6.84
CA ASN A 64 -20.09 1.28 6.26
C ASN A 64 -20.56 1.33 4.80
N PHE A 65 -19.77 0.78 3.87
CA PHE A 65 -20.18 0.62 2.48
C PHE A 65 -20.59 -0.81 2.20
N ASP A 66 -21.82 -0.99 1.71
CA ASP A 66 -22.33 -2.29 1.25
C ASP A 66 -22.51 -2.34 -0.28
N GLY A 67 -22.02 -1.30 -0.97
CA GLY A 67 -22.14 -1.15 -2.43
C GLY A 67 -23.49 -0.59 -2.89
N SER A 68 -24.35 -0.14 -1.98
CA SER A 68 -25.62 0.55 -2.29
C SER A 68 -25.50 2.05 -2.00
N ASP A 69 -26.44 2.84 -2.54
CA ASP A 69 -26.54 4.30 -2.34
C ASP A 69 -25.19 5.03 -2.53
N VAL A 70 -24.44 4.66 -3.58
CA VAL A 70 -23.02 5.00 -3.71
C VAL A 70 -22.74 6.51 -3.74
N GLU A 71 -23.63 7.29 -4.36
CA GLU A 71 -23.53 8.75 -4.43
C GLU A 71 -23.66 9.38 -3.05
N ASP A 72 -24.58 8.86 -2.23
CA ASP A 72 -24.77 9.31 -0.87
C ASP A 72 -23.71 8.77 0.08
N PHE A 73 -23.21 7.56 -0.18
CA PHE A 73 -22.04 7.03 0.48
C PHE A 73 -20.86 7.97 0.26
N ILE A 74 -20.46 8.33 -0.96
CA ILE A 74 -19.29 9.19 -1.24
C ILE A 74 -19.36 10.57 -0.54
N LYS A 75 -20.55 11.18 -0.45
CA LYS A 75 -20.73 12.47 0.25
C LYS A 75 -20.51 12.40 1.76
N ARG A 76 -20.60 11.22 2.39
CA ARG A 76 -20.45 11.05 3.84
C ARG A 76 -18.97 11.07 4.28
N PRO A 77 -18.05 10.29 3.69
CA PRO A 77 -16.61 10.39 3.92
C PRO A 77 -16.08 11.80 3.72
N GLU A 78 -16.44 12.51 2.67
CA GLU A 78 -15.94 13.87 2.41
C GLU A 78 -16.30 14.85 3.56
N ARG A 79 -17.54 14.74 4.07
CA ARG A 79 -17.97 15.48 5.26
C ARG A 79 -17.20 15.08 6.51
N ILE A 80 -16.97 13.79 6.72
CA ILE A 80 -16.23 13.28 7.89
C ILE A 80 -14.75 13.69 7.82
N ALA A 81 -14.13 13.61 6.64
CA ALA A 81 -12.77 14.08 6.42
C ALA A 81 -12.63 15.56 6.76
N SER A 82 -13.62 16.38 6.39
CA SER A 82 -13.66 17.79 6.78
C SER A 82 -13.69 17.98 8.31
N ILE A 83 -14.40 17.12 9.05
CA ILE A 83 -14.48 17.16 10.52
C ILE A 83 -13.17 16.71 11.16
N GLU A 84 -12.59 15.61 10.68
CA GLU A 84 -11.35 15.01 11.20
C GLU A 84 -10.09 15.68 10.66
N ARG A 85 -10.23 16.70 9.79
CA ARG A 85 -9.13 17.39 9.08
C ARG A 85 -8.27 16.45 8.22
N ALA A 86 -8.93 15.46 7.63
CA ALA A 86 -8.34 14.54 6.67
C ALA A 86 -8.40 15.13 5.26
N ASN A 87 -7.43 14.78 4.42
CA ASN A 87 -7.39 15.18 3.02
C ASN A 87 -7.92 14.06 2.09
N GLU A 88 -7.94 14.32 0.79
CA GLU A 88 -8.43 13.35 -0.21
C GLU A 88 -7.58 12.08 -0.27
N ARG A 89 -6.27 12.19 -0.03
CA ARG A 89 -5.37 11.04 0.05
C ARG A 89 -5.70 10.14 1.25
N ASP A 90 -6.05 10.74 2.39
CA ASP A 90 -6.50 10.01 3.57
C ASP A 90 -7.81 9.25 3.29
N LEU A 91 -8.72 9.84 2.51
CA LEU A 91 -9.97 9.19 2.07
C LEU A 91 -9.67 8.00 1.16
N ASP A 92 -8.87 8.23 0.13
CA ASP A 92 -8.49 7.24 -0.87
C ASP A 92 -7.86 6.01 -0.22
N MET A 93 -6.88 6.19 0.66
CA MET A 93 -6.22 5.08 1.35
C MET A 93 -7.12 4.31 2.34
N GLN A 94 -8.26 4.88 2.74
CA GLN A 94 -9.11 4.29 3.79
C GLN A 94 -10.43 3.74 3.28
N ILE A 95 -10.91 4.16 2.11
CA ILE A 95 -12.26 3.84 1.63
C ILE A 95 -12.53 2.34 1.51
N ALA A 96 -11.55 1.55 1.06
CA ALA A 96 -11.67 0.10 0.98
C ALA A 96 -11.94 -0.54 2.37
N PHE A 97 -11.42 0.04 3.45
CA PHE A 97 -11.58 -0.49 4.81
C PHE A 97 -12.93 -0.14 5.45
N TRP A 98 -13.73 0.72 4.81
CA TRP A 98 -15.07 1.06 5.29
C TRP A 98 -16.15 0.10 4.83
N SER A 99 -15.85 -0.89 3.99
CA SER A 99 -16.76 -2.02 3.76
C SER A 99 -16.51 -3.13 4.77
N GLU A 100 -17.52 -3.82 5.27
CA GLU A 100 -17.34 -5.09 5.99
C GLU A 100 -17.24 -6.30 5.04
N ASP A 101 -17.76 -6.19 3.82
CA ASP A 101 -17.70 -7.23 2.79
C ASP A 101 -16.33 -7.21 2.10
N GLN A 102 -15.59 -8.32 2.21
CA GLN A 102 -14.27 -8.50 1.61
C GLN A 102 -14.31 -8.39 0.08
N ASP A 103 -15.37 -8.86 -0.58
CA ASP A 103 -15.51 -8.80 -2.03
C ASP A 103 -15.51 -7.33 -2.49
N ILE A 104 -16.27 -6.48 -1.79
CA ILE A 104 -16.32 -5.04 -2.05
C ILE A 104 -14.96 -4.37 -1.80
N ARG A 105 -14.20 -4.80 -0.78
CA ARG A 105 -12.86 -4.24 -0.52
C ARG A 105 -11.92 -4.52 -1.69
N TYR A 106 -11.81 -5.77 -2.11
CA TYR A 106 -10.97 -6.17 -3.23
C TYR A 106 -11.38 -5.47 -4.52
N GLU A 107 -12.69 -5.31 -4.70
CA GLU A 107 -13.25 -4.61 -5.84
C GLU A 107 -12.95 -3.11 -5.88
N ILE A 108 -12.75 -2.46 -4.73
CA ILE A 108 -12.33 -1.06 -4.62
C ILE A 108 -10.82 -0.94 -4.83
N GLU A 109 -10.02 -1.81 -4.18
CA GLU A 109 -8.56 -1.82 -4.31
C GLU A 109 -8.10 -2.11 -5.74
N GLY A 110 -8.90 -2.84 -6.53
CA GLY A 110 -8.65 -3.11 -7.94
C GLY A 110 -9.04 -1.98 -8.91
N ILE A 111 -9.52 -0.83 -8.42
CA ILE A 111 -9.91 0.30 -9.27
C ILE A 111 -8.67 1.15 -9.61
N PRO A 112 -8.46 1.51 -10.90
CA PRO A 112 -7.28 2.28 -11.31
C PRO A 112 -7.06 3.60 -10.56
N GLY A 113 -8.14 4.30 -10.16
CA GLY A 113 -8.06 5.50 -9.34
C GLY A 113 -7.45 5.28 -7.97
N TYR A 114 -7.69 4.12 -7.34
CA TYR A 114 -7.15 3.76 -6.01
C TYR A 114 -5.64 3.55 -6.07
N GLU A 115 -5.14 2.88 -7.12
CA GLU A 115 -3.69 2.67 -7.29
C GLU A 115 -2.92 3.99 -7.51
N LYS A 116 -3.58 4.97 -8.13
CA LYS A 116 -2.99 6.28 -8.45
C LYS A 116 -3.12 7.31 -7.33
N GLU A 117 -3.79 6.96 -6.23
CA GLU A 117 -4.17 7.89 -5.17
C GLU A 117 -4.96 9.12 -5.70
N ASP A 118 -5.77 8.92 -6.75
CA ASP A 118 -6.57 9.96 -7.40
C ASP A 118 -8.03 9.83 -6.95
N TRP A 119 -8.39 10.56 -5.90
CA TRP A 119 -9.71 10.53 -5.30
C TRP A 119 -10.83 10.91 -6.29
N ASP A 120 -10.59 11.86 -7.18
CA ASP A 120 -11.58 12.29 -8.15
C ASP A 120 -11.81 11.25 -9.26
N GLN A 121 -10.74 10.57 -9.69
CA GLN A 121 -10.86 9.41 -10.58
C GLN A 121 -11.56 8.24 -9.87
N LEU A 122 -11.14 7.93 -8.64
CA LEU A 122 -11.69 6.82 -7.86
C LEU A 122 -13.19 6.99 -7.65
N LYS A 123 -13.68 8.17 -7.26
CA LYS A 123 -15.12 8.47 -7.12
C LYS A 123 -15.91 8.13 -8.38
N LYS A 124 -15.43 8.55 -9.55
CA LYS A 124 -16.11 8.32 -10.84
C LYS A 124 -16.16 6.83 -11.16
N GLU A 125 -15.10 6.10 -10.89
CA GLU A 125 -15.01 4.67 -11.16
C GLU A 125 -15.88 3.85 -10.18
N ILE A 126 -15.89 4.22 -8.89
CA ILE A 126 -16.81 3.67 -7.89
C ILE A 126 -18.27 3.94 -8.31
N ILE A 127 -18.65 5.17 -8.65
CA ILE A 127 -20.01 5.49 -9.13
C ILE A 127 -20.32 4.74 -10.43
N SER A 128 -19.38 4.62 -11.36
CA SER A 128 -19.62 3.87 -12.60
C SER A 128 -19.88 2.38 -12.34
N LYS A 129 -19.24 1.81 -11.32
CA LYS A 129 -19.35 0.39 -10.97
C LYS A 129 -20.59 0.08 -10.12
N TRP A 130 -20.95 0.97 -9.21
CA TRP A 130 -22.02 0.75 -8.23
C TRP A 130 -23.26 1.65 -8.40
N GLY A 131 -23.16 2.77 -9.10
CA GLY A 131 -24.22 3.78 -9.25
C GLY A 131 -25.13 3.59 -10.46
N LYS A 132 -24.79 2.68 -11.39
CA LYS A 132 -25.63 2.36 -12.56
C LYS A 132 -26.75 1.36 -12.26
N VAL A 133 -26.94 1.01 -11.01
CA VAL A 133 -27.92 0.04 -10.57
C VAL A 133 -28.90 0.85 -9.73
N GLU A 134 -30.10 1.15 -10.27
CA GLU A 134 -31.22 1.59 -9.42
C GLU A 134 -31.17 0.81 -8.09
N PRO A 135 -31.32 1.47 -6.93
CA PRO A 135 -31.28 0.83 -5.62
C PRO A 135 -32.15 -0.44 -5.52
N GLU A 136 -33.21 -0.53 -6.33
CA GLU A 136 -34.12 -1.67 -6.43
C GLU A 136 -33.56 -2.94 -7.10
N ARG A 137 -32.44 -2.85 -7.82
CA ARG A 137 -31.91 -3.97 -8.64
C ARG A 137 -30.76 -4.71 -8.00
N ARG A 138 -30.24 -4.22 -6.88
CA ARG A 138 -29.09 -4.84 -6.24
C ARG A 138 -29.58 -6.04 -5.46
N HIS A 139 -29.59 -7.19 -6.12
CA HIS A 139 -29.99 -8.46 -5.54
C HIS A 139 -29.20 -8.72 -4.25
N ARG A 140 -29.88 -8.79 -3.11
CA ARG A 140 -29.28 -9.34 -1.89
C ARG A 140 -28.92 -10.80 -2.15
N LYS A 141 -27.78 -11.27 -1.62
CA LYS A 141 -27.45 -12.71 -1.57
C LYS A 141 -28.63 -13.53 -1.01
N ASP A 142 -29.40 -12.95 -0.08
CA ASP A 142 -30.62 -13.53 0.48
C ASP A 142 -31.75 -13.72 -0.54
N SER A 143 -31.86 -12.87 -1.56
CA SER A 143 -32.87 -12.96 -2.62
C SER A 143 -32.65 -14.23 -3.46
N LEU A 144 -31.38 -14.57 -3.76
CA LEU A 144 -31.03 -15.83 -4.42
C LEU A 144 -31.44 -17.02 -3.58
N THR A 145 -31.07 -17.04 -2.29
CA THR A 145 -31.43 -18.14 -1.38
C THR A 145 -32.93 -18.32 -1.28
N ARG A 146 -33.68 -17.23 -1.13
CA ARG A 146 -35.14 -17.25 -1.08
C ARG A 146 -35.74 -17.80 -2.37
N LEU A 147 -35.22 -17.37 -3.52
CA LEU A 147 -35.71 -17.81 -4.84
C LEU A 147 -35.40 -19.29 -5.08
N PHE A 148 -34.22 -19.77 -4.67
CA PHE A 148 -33.89 -21.20 -4.66
C PHE A 148 -34.80 -22.00 -3.74
N SER A 149 -35.05 -21.53 -2.52
CA SER A 149 -35.95 -22.19 -1.57
C SER A 149 -37.37 -22.27 -2.10
N GLN A 150 -37.89 -21.19 -2.69
CA GLN A 150 -39.21 -21.14 -3.29
C GLN A 150 -39.31 -22.07 -4.51
N ALA A 151 -38.36 -22.00 -5.43
CA ALA A 151 -38.31 -22.89 -6.59
C ALA A 151 -38.25 -24.37 -6.15
N ARG A 152 -37.51 -24.69 -5.08
CA ARG A 152 -37.46 -26.05 -4.53
C ARG A 152 -38.79 -26.50 -3.93
N GLN A 153 -39.50 -25.63 -3.22
CA GLN A 153 -40.84 -25.91 -2.69
C GLN A 153 -41.87 -26.15 -3.81
N GLU A 154 -41.77 -25.41 -4.91
CA GLU A 154 -42.62 -25.58 -6.10
C GLU A 154 -42.20 -26.79 -6.98
N GLY A 155 -41.17 -27.53 -6.58
CA GLY A 155 -40.66 -28.72 -7.28
C GLY A 155 -39.79 -28.41 -8.51
N GLY A 156 -39.23 -27.20 -8.56
CA GLY A 156 -38.37 -26.69 -9.62
C GLY A 156 -39.11 -25.76 -10.60
N VAL A 157 -38.34 -25.04 -11.41
CA VAL A 157 -38.87 -24.24 -12.52
C VAL A 157 -39.22 -25.17 -13.67
N LYS A 158 -40.52 -25.39 -13.91
CA LYS A 158 -41.00 -26.36 -14.93
C LYS A 158 -41.61 -25.69 -16.15
N ARG A 159 -41.88 -24.39 -16.10
CA ARG A 159 -42.55 -23.64 -17.16
C ARG A 159 -41.78 -22.40 -17.54
N LEU A 160 -41.88 -22.02 -18.81
CA LEU A 160 -41.28 -20.79 -19.35
C LEU A 160 -41.77 -19.52 -18.61
N SER A 161 -43.01 -19.51 -18.13
CA SER A 161 -43.55 -18.40 -17.33
C SER A 161 -42.91 -18.29 -15.95
N GLN A 162 -42.62 -19.42 -15.29
CA GLN A 162 -41.90 -19.45 -14.01
C GLN A 162 -40.45 -19.00 -14.23
N TYR A 163 -39.81 -19.48 -15.30
CA TYR A 163 -38.47 -19.03 -15.67
C TYR A 163 -38.43 -17.53 -15.94
N ARG A 164 -39.38 -17.00 -16.73
CA ARG A 164 -39.53 -15.56 -16.99
C ARG A 164 -39.81 -14.74 -15.74
N LYS A 165 -40.54 -15.29 -14.77
CA LYS A 165 -40.76 -14.64 -13.48
C LYS A 165 -39.49 -14.63 -12.63
N CYS A 166 -38.77 -15.75 -12.57
CA CYS A 166 -37.49 -15.83 -11.88
C CYS A 166 -36.49 -14.83 -12.47
N ILE A 167 -36.26 -14.84 -13.79
CA ILE A 167 -35.35 -13.87 -14.43
C ILE A 167 -35.91 -12.44 -14.40
N GLY A 168 -37.22 -12.24 -14.45
CA GLY A 168 -37.84 -10.92 -14.33
C GLY A 168 -37.68 -10.30 -12.95
N GLU A 169 -37.63 -11.12 -11.89
CA GLU A 169 -37.20 -10.70 -10.55
C GLU A 169 -35.69 -10.34 -10.54
N TYR A 170 -34.90 -10.77 -11.53
CA TYR A 170 -33.49 -10.41 -11.71
C TYR A 170 -33.21 -9.24 -12.68
N ASP A 171 -34.08 -8.98 -13.67
CA ASP A 171 -33.80 -8.17 -14.87
C ASP A 171 -34.56 -6.83 -15.01
N ILE A 172 -35.29 -6.32 -14.00
CA ILE A 172 -35.91 -4.98 -14.14
C ILE A 172 -34.80 -3.93 -14.28
N ILE A 173 -34.96 -2.94 -15.20
CA ILE A 173 -34.04 -2.06 -16.04
C ILE A 173 -33.73 -0.61 -15.60
#